data_AF-A0A525C8U2-F1
#
_entry.id   AF-A0A525C8U2-F1
#
_cell.length_a   1.000
_cell.length_b   1.000
_cell.length_c   1.000
_cell.angle_alpha   90.00
_cell.angle_beta   90.00
_cell.angle_gamma   90.00
#
_symmetry.space_group_name_H-M   'P 1'
#
loop_
_entity.id
_entity.type
_entity.pdbx_description
1 polymer ?
#
loop_
_entity_poly.entity_id
_entity_poly.type
_entity_poly.pdbx_seq_one_letter_code
_entity_poly.pdbx_strand_id
1 'polypeptide(L)'
;TFTSALYGSSSKISFVSVDTNSEAELGFAVGSGTDGVDVAGTIGGELAVGDGQELTGAGSKTQGLMLTIAGMQTGLRGSVNFSRGIGDSLFDLLDEYVKSSGLIESKIDGIESSITNIDTERSELELRIEKLEARYLETFNAMDLLVSEYNSIGSYLTEQLDLLPGVTMFNND
;
A
#
# COMPACT_ATOMS: atom_id res chain seq x y z
N THR A 1 7.55 23.08 -58.27
CA THR A 1 6.67 22.63 -57.16
C THR A 1 7.52 22.48 -55.92
N PHE A 2 7.07 22.99 -54.79
CA PHE A 2 7.77 22.83 -53.51
C PHE A 2 7.17 21.65 -52.75
N THR A 3 8.03 20.86 -52.12
CA THR A 3 7.64 19.76 -51.26
C THR A 3 8.41 19.87 -49.95
N SER A 4 7.71 19.81 -48.84
CA SER A 4 8.32 19.81 -47.51
C SER A 4 8.94 18.43 -47.24
N ALA A 5 10.07 18.41 -46.52
CA ALA A 5 10.72 17.17 -46.05
C ALA A 5 10.17 16.69 -44.70
N LEU A 6 9.32 17.49 -44.04
CA LEU A 6 8.61 17.12 -42.83
C LEU A 6 7.37 16.31 -43.17
N TYR A 7 6.91 15.53 -42.20
CA TYR A 7 5.71 14.70 -42.31
C TYR A 7 4.65 15.19 -41.33
N GLY A 8 3.40 14.78 -41.59
CA GLY A 8 2.31 15.10 -40.69
C GLY A 8 1.78 16.51 -40.79
N SER A 9 1.03 16.91 -39.77
CA SER A 9 0.45 18.24 -39.61
C SER A 9 1.50 19.35 -39.53
N SER A 10 2.76 19.02 -39.24
CA SER A 10 3.91 19.95 -39.27
C SER A 10 4.42 20.24 -40.69
N SER A 11 4.01 19.46 -41.69
CA SER A 11 4.41 19.65 -43.08
C SER A 11 3.55 20.73 -43.76
N LYS A 12 4.07 21.96 -43.80
CA LYS A 12 3.37 23.11 -44.39
C LYS A 12 4.34 23.97 -45.20
N ILE A 13 3.87 24.48 -46.34
CA ILE A 13 4.61 25.48 -47.15
C ILE A 13 3.65 26.62 -47.42
N SER A 14 4.06 27.86 -47.14
CA SER A 14 3.28 29.05 -47.48
C SER A 14 4.18 30.22 -47.86
N PHE A 15 3.71 31.00 -48.82
CA PHE A 15 4.29 32.29 -49.21
C PHE A 15 3.34 33.38 -48.75
N VAL A 16 3.74 34.11 -47.69
CA VAL A 16 2.89 35.09 -47.01
C VAL A 16 2.88 36.44 -47.75
N SER A 17 3.98 36.79 -48.39
CA SER A 17 4.12 37.99 -49.21
C SER A 17 5.17 37.76 -50.30
N VAL A 18 4.90 38.22 -51.52
CA VAL A 18 5.85 38.20 -52.63
C VAL A 18 5.80 39.56 -53.34
N ASP A 19 6.95 40.03 -53.81
CA ASP A 19 7.04 41.26 -54.60
C ASP A 19 6.69 41.01 -56.08
N THR A 20 6.24 42.05 -56.78
CA THR A 20 5.81 42.01 -58.19
C THR A 20 6.83 41.38 -59.14
N ASN A 21 8.13 41.57 -58.92
CA ASN A 21 9.15 41.00 -59.80
C ASN A 21 9.32 39.49 -59.60
N SER A 22 9.21 39.02 -58.36
CA SER A 22 9.33 37.59 -58.02
C SER A 22 8.14 36.77 -58.51
N GLU A 23 6.94 37.36 -58.57
CA GLU A 23 5.77 36.71 -59.17
C GLU A 23 5.87 36.69 -60.70
N ALA A 24 6.25 37.82 -61.33
CA ALA A 24 6.31 37.94 -62.78
C ALA A 24 7.47 37.16 -63.43
N GLU A 25 8.63 37.09 -62.78
CA GLU A 25 9.85 36.48 -63.35
C GLU A 25 10.07 35.04 -62.88
N LEU A 26 9.75 34.73 -61.62
CA LEU A 26 10.04 33.44 -60.99
C LEU A 26 8.78 32.60 -60.72
N GLY A 27 7.59 33.17 -60.96
CA GLY A 27 6.31 32.49 -60.77
C GLY A 27 5.96 32.23 -59.29
N PHE A 28 6.58 32.96 -58.36
CA PHE A 28 6.25 32.86 -56.94
C PHE A 28 5.06 33.76 -56.64
N ALA A 29 3.86 33.19 -56.59
CA ALA A 29 2.67 33.89 -56.12
C ALA A 29 2.46 33.68 -54.60
N VAL A 30 1.80 34.63 -53.95
CA VAL A 30 1.32 34.47 -52.58
C VAL A 30 0.32 33.31 -52.54
N GLY A 31 0.48 32.40 -51.58
CA GLY A 31 -0.37 31.23 -51.47
C GLY A 31 0.12 30.20 -50.46
N SER A 32 -0.78 29.34 -50.02
CA SER A 32 -0.48 28.19 -49.17
C SER A 32 -0.48 26.89 -49.97
N GLY A 33 0.44 26.00 -49.66
CA GLY A 33 0.43 24.61 -50.11
C GLY A 33 -0.62 23.77 -49.37
N THR A 34 -0.66 22.48 -49.71
CA THR A 34 -1.46 21.48 -48.99
C THR A 34 -0.74 21.06 -47.71
N ASP A 35 -1.42 21.16 -46.58
CA ASP A 35 -0.91 20.66 -45.29
C ASP A 35 -0.77 19.14 -45.31
N GLY A 36 0.28 18.63 -44.68
CA GLY A 36 0.43 17.20 -44.42
C GLY A 36 -0.56 16.70 -43.37
N VAL A 37 -0.76 15.39 -43.33
CA VAL A 37 -1.66 14.69 -42.40
C VAL A 37 -0.87 13.66 -41.62
N ASP A 38 -1.09 13.59 -40.31
CA ASP A 38 -0.45 12.62 -39.43
C ASP A 38 -0.94 11.20 -39.73
N VAL A 39 -0.10 10.21 -39.49
CA VAL A 39 -0.49 8.81 -39.62
C VAL A 39 -1.61 8.48 -38.63
N ALA A 40 -2.71 7.92 -39.10
CA ALA A 40 -3.80 7.46 -38.24
C ALA A 40 -3.97 5.94 -38.38
N GLY A 41 -4.19 5.24 -37.27
CA GLY A 41 -4.36 3.80 -37.30
C GLY A 41 -4.57 3.16 -35.94
N THR A 42 -4.60 1.83 -35.96
CA THR A 42 -4.67 0.99 -34.76
C THR A 42 -3.43 0.12 -34.66
N ILE A 43 -3.01 -0.18 -33.44
CA ILE A 43 -1.98 -1.17 -33.13
C ILE A 43 -2.67 -2.26 -32.32
N GLY A 44 -2.57 -3.52 -32.75
CA GLY A 44 -3.21 -4.64 -32.04
C GLY A 44 -4.74 -4.52 -31.87
N GLY A 45 -5.41 -3.71 -32.70
CA GLY A 45 -6.84 -3.42 -32.60
C GLY A 45 -7.23 -2.26 -31.68
N GLU A 46 -6.27 -1.65 -30.96
CA GLU A 46 -6.48 -0.48 -30.12
C GLU A 46 -6.10 0.81 -30.88
N LEU A 47 -6.78 1.92 -30.58
CA LEU A 47 -6.45 3.23 -31.19
C LEU A 47 -5.02 3.64 -30.83
N ALA A 48 -4.32 4.18 -31.83
CA ALA A 48 -2.97 4.71 -31.67
C ALA A 48 -2.94 6.21 -32.02
N VAL A 49 -1.99 6.93 -31.42
CA VAL A 49 -1.78 8.36 -31.64
C VAL A 49 -0.69 8.54 -32.68
N GLY A 50 -1.00 9.31 -33.72
CA GLY A 50 -0.07 9.66 -34.78
C GLY A 50 0.61 11.00 -34.56
N ASP A 51 1.90 11.06 -34.85
CA ASP A 51 2.67 12.30 -35.01
C ASP A 51 3.59 12.16 -36.22
N GLY A 52 3.27 12.82 -37.33
CA GLY A 52 3.97 12.62 -38.59
C GLY A 52 3.87 11.19 -39.09
N GLN A 53 4.99 10.48 -39.07
CA GLN A 53 5.07 9.05 -39.41
C GLN A 53 5.06 8.13 -38.17
N GLU A 54 5.20 8.68 -36.97
CA GLU A 54 5.23 7.88 -35.75
C GLU A 54 3.81 7.55 -35.32
N LEU A 55 3.56 6.27 -35.06
CA LEU A 55 2.31 5.78 -34.52
C LEU A 55 2.58 5.14 -33.16
N THR A 56 2.06 5.77 -32.10
CA THR A 56 2.27 5.34 -30.71
C THR A 56 1.00 4.70 -30.15
N GLY A 57 1.13 3.50 -29.61
CA GLY A 57 0.03 2.77 -28.98
C GLY A 57 -0.44 3.47 -27.70
N ALA A 58 -1.73 3.80 -27.65
CA ALA A 58 -2.36 4.49 -26.52
C ALA A 58 -3.25 3.56 -25.66
N GLY A 59 -3.40 2.29 -26.05
CA GLY A 59 -4.22 1.33 -25.31
C GLY A 59 -3.40 0.49 -24.32
N SER A 60 -4.08 -0.21 -23.40
CA SER A 60 -3.44 -0.94 -22.31
C SER A 60 -2.47 -2.03 -22.76
N LYS A 61 -2.65 -2.60 -23.96
CA LYS A 61 -1.78 -3.65 -24.50
C LYS A 61 -0.65 -3.10 -25.37
N THR A 62 -0.81 -1.88 -25.84
CA THR A 62 0.11 -1.24 -26.80
C THR A 62 0.80 -0.01 -26.24
N GLN A 63 0.54 0.30 -24.97
CA GLN A 63 1.13 1.42 -24.23
C GLN A 63 2.65 1.39 -24.37
N GLY A 64 3.21 2.47 -24.92
CA GLY A 64 4.66 2.63 -25.08
C GLY A 64 5.24 1.93 -26.32
N LEU A 65 4.45 1.24 -27.13
CA LEU A 65 4.90 0.80 -28.46
C LEU A 65 4.87 1.97 -29.42
N MET A 66 6.02 2.28 -30.03
CA MET A 66 6.17 3.31 -31.06
C MET A 66 6.61 2.68 -32.37
N LEU A 67 5.88 2.94 -33.46
CA LEU A 67 6.15 2.40 -34.79
C LEU A 67 6.27 3.54 -35.81
N THR A 68 7.38 3.57 -36.54
CA THR A 68 7.55 4.46 -37.71
C THR A 68 6.86 3.87 -38.94
N ILE A 69 5.94 4.63 -39.53
CA ILE A 69 5.15 4.22 -40.69
C ILE A 69 5.67 4.90 -41.96
N ALA A 70 6.56 4.23 -42.70
CA ALA A 70 7.19 4.77 -43.90
C ALA A 70 6.31 4.80 -45.18
N GLY A 71 5.21 4.03 -45.21
CA GLY A 71 4.38 3.90 -46.42
C GLY A 71 3.20 4.88 -46.47
N MET A 72 2.82 5.34 -47.66
CA MET A 72 1.72 6.32 -47.85
C MET A 72 0.33 5.70 -48.08
N GLN A 73 0.22 4.37 -48.18
CA GLN A 73 -1.05 3.68 -48.45
C GLN A 73 -1.82 3.35 -47.16
N THR A 74 -3.14 3.57 -47.18
CA THR A 74 -4.04 3.16 -46.10
C THR A 74 -4.36 1.66 -46.20
N GLY A 75 -4.25 0.92 -45.10
CA GLY A 75 -4.55 -0.52 -45.08
C GLY A 75 -3.79 -1.27 -43.98
N LEU A 76 -3.98 -2.58 -43.91
CA LEU A 76 -3.25 -3.46 -42.98
C LEU A 76 -1.79 -3.57 -43.44
N ARG A 77 -0.84 -3.19 -42.57
CA ARG A 77 0.59 -3.07 -42.91
C ARG A 77 1.45 -4.27 -42.52
N GLY A 78 0.88 -5.24 -41.80
CA GLY A 78 1.55 -6.45 -41.35
C GLY A 78 1.29 -6.75 -39.88
N SER A 79 1.98 -7.77 -39.37
CA SER A 79 1.94 -8.15 -37.96
C SER A 79 3.35 -8.06 -37.37
N VAL A 80 3.49 -7.39 -36.23
CA VAL A 80 4.71 -7.35 -35.45
C VAL A 80 4.48 -8.17 -34.20
N ASN A 81 5.30 -9.20 -33.99
CA ASN A 81 5.26 -10.00 -32.76
C ASN A 81 6.26 -9.39 -31.78
N PHE A 82 5.75 -8.81 -30.70
CA PHE A 82 6.56 -8.32 -29.58
C PHE A 82 6.30 -9.21 -28.37
N SER A 83 7.38 -9.60 -27.68
CA SER A 83 7.31 -10.40 -26.47
C SER A 83 8.12 -9.71 -25.38
N ARG A 84 7.52 -9.55 -24.20
CA ARG A 84 8.22 -9.01 -23.03
C ARG A 84 9.14 -10.08 -22.46
N GLY A 85 10.38 -9.69 -22.18
CA GLY A 85 11.40 -10.62 -21.68
C GLY A 85 11.17 -11.01 -20.21
N ILE A 86 11.90 -12.01 -19.73
CA ILE A 86 11.83 -12.48 -18.33
C ILE A 86 12.14 -11.36 -17.34
N GLY A 87 12.99 -10.40 -17.71
CA GLY A 87 13.33 -9.26 -16.85
C GLY A 87 12.15 -8.32 -16.57
N ASP A 88 11.28 -8.12 -17.55
CA ASP A 88 10.03 -7.34 -17.40
C ASP A 88 9.05 -8.06 -16.47
N SER A 89 8.88 -9.37 -16.67
CA SER A 89 8.05 -10.19 -15.78
C SER A 89 8.58 -10.28 -14.35
N LEU A 90 9.91 -10.28 -14.17
CA LEU A 90 10.53 -10.22 -12.84
C LEU A 90 10.33 -8.85 -12.20
N PHE A 91 10.43 -7.78 -12.98
CA PHE A 91 10.16 -6.42 -12.51
C PHE A 91 8.71 -6.30 -12.03
N ASP A 92 7.73 -6.74 -12.84
CA ASP A 92 6.31 -6.73 -12.47
C ASP A 92 6.05 -7.50 -11.16
N LEU A 93 6.68 -8.67 -10.99
CA LEU A 93 6.54 -9.47 -9.77
C LEU A 93 7.15 -8.78 -8.54
N LEU A 94 8.34 -8.20 -8.69
CA LEU A 94 9.00 -7.46 -7.61
C LEU A 94 8.22 -6.19 -7.25
N ASP A 95 7.70 -5.47 -8.24
CA ASP A 95 6.86 -4.30 -8.05
C ASP A 95 5.58 -4.67 -7.27
N GLU A 96 4.94 -5.78 -7.62
CA GLU A 96 3.78 -6.29 -6.90
C GLU A 96 4.08 -6.67 -5.43
N TYR A 97 5.31 -7.09 -5.12
CA TYR A 97 5.69 -7.46 -3.75
C TYR A 97 6.06 -6.25 -2.90
N VAL A 98 6.65 -5.22 -3.51
CA VAL A 98 7.20 -4.03 -2.83
C VAL A 98 6.22 -2.85 -2.80
N LYS A 99 5.16 -2.87 -3.63
CA LYS A 99 4.10 -1.84 -3.58
C LYS A 99 3.52 -1.72 -2.17
N SER A 100 2.96 -0.56 -1.84
CA SER A 100 2.37 -0.28 -0.53
C SER A 100 1.14 -1.15 -0.19
N SER A 101 0.57 -1.84 -1.17
CA SER A 101 -0.50 -2.84 -0.98
C SER A 101 0.00 -4.27 -1.25
N GLY A 102 1.32 -4.45 -1.21
CA GLY A 102 2.01 -5.69 -1.52
C GLY A 102 2.01 -6.66 -0.35
N LEU A 103 2.50 -7.87 -0.62
CA LEU A 103 2.57 -8.94 0.38
C LEU A 103 3.49 -8.57 1.55
N ILE A 104 4.54 -7.79 1.32
CA ILE A 104 5.47 -7.38 2.37
C ILE A 104 4.76 -6.44 3.35
N GLU A 105 4.06 -5.43 2.85
CA GLU A 105 3.32 -4.48 3.69
C GLU A 105 2.25 -5.19 4.52
N SER A 106 1.46 -6.08 3.90
CA SER A 106 0.45 -6.87 4.63
C SER A 106 1.05 -7.70 5.77
N LYS A 107 2.30 -8.15 5.61
CA LYS A 107 3.03 -8.89 6.64
C LYS A 107 3.51 -7.97 7.76
N ILE A 108 3.92 -6.75 7.43
CA ILE A 108 4.28 -5.70 8.40
C ILE A 108 3.05 -5.34 9.22
N ASP A 109 1.92 -5.02 8.58
CA ASP A 109 0.65 -4.70 9.23
C ASP A 109 0.19 -5.81 10.20
N GLY A 110 0.29 -7.08 9.76
CA GLY A 110 -0.05 -8.23 10.58
C GLY A 110 0.86 -8.38 11.82
N ILE A 111 2.15 -8.06 11.68
CA ILE A 111 3.10 -8.07 12.80
C ILE A 111 2.80 -6.92 13.77
N GLU A 112 2.55 -5.71 13.27
CA GLU A 112 2.20 -4.55 14.11
C GLU A 112 0.88 -4.77 14.88
N SER A 113 -0.12 -5.37 14.23
CA SER A 113 -1.35 -5.78 14.88
C SER A 113 -1.10 -6.82 15.98
N SER A 114 -0.23 -7.80 15.71
CA SER A 114 0.16 -8.80 16.71
C SER A 114 0.88 -8.16 17.90
N ILE A 115 1.78 -7.21 17.67
CA ILE A 115 2.47 -6.45 18.73
C ILE A 115 1.46 -5.69 19.59
N THR A 116 0.52 -4.99 18.96
CA THR A 116 -0.51 -4.21 19.66
C THR A 116 -1.42 -5.10 20.53
N ASN A 117 -1.79 -6.27 20.02
CA ASN A 117 -2.57 -7.24 20.78
C ASN A 117 -1.78 -7.76 21.99
N ILE A 118 -0.50 -8.10 21.80
CA ILE A 118 0.37 -8.54 22.89
C ILE A 118 0.51 -7.46 23.96
N ASP A 119 0.68 -6.20 23.59
CA ASP A 119 0.78 -5.09 24.55
C ASP A 119 -0.51 -4.88 25.35
N THR A 120 -1.66 -5.09 24.70
CA THR A 120 -2.97 -5.07 25.36
C THR A 120 -3.10 -6.22 26.36
N GLU A 121 -2.76 -7.45 25.95
CA GLU A 121 -2.77 -8.63 26.83
C GLU A 121 -1.85 -8.45 28.04
N ARG A 122 -0.67 -7.85 27.84
CA ARG A 122 0.27 -7.54 28.94
C ARG A 122 -0.32 -6.54 29.93
N SER A 123 -0.94 -5.48 29.44
CA SER A 123 -1.58 -4.47 30.29
C SER A 123 -2.74 -5.06 31.10
N GLU A 124 -3.56 -5.93 30.49
CA GLU A 124 -4.61 -6.64 31.20
C GLU A 124 -4.05 -7.59 32.27
N LEU A 125 -2.97 -8.31 31.96
CA LEU A 125 -2.32 -9.21 32.89
C LEU A 125 -1.76 -8.46 34.11
N GLU A 126 -1.11 -7.32 33.88
CA GLU A 126 -0.57 -6.47 34.95
C GLU A 126 -1.68 -6.02 35.91
N LEU A 127 -2.81 -5.57 35.38
CA LEU A 127 -3.99 -5.19 36.18
C LEU A 127 -4.57 -6.38 36.96
N ARG A 128 -4.55 -7.60 36.38
CA ARG A 128 -4.99 -8.81 37.09
C ARG A 128 -4.05 -9.18 38.23
N ILE A 129 -2.73 -9.04 38.02
CA ILE A 129 -1.71 -9.29 39.05
C ILE A 129 -1.88 -8.30 40.20
N GLU A 130 -2.05 -7.02 39.92
CA GLU A 130 -2.26 -5.98 40.94
C GLU A 130 -3.49 -6.28 41.81
N LYS A 131 -4.62 -6.65 41.19
CA LYS A 131 -5.83 -7.06 41.91
C LYS A 131 -5.63 -8.30 42.77
N LEU A 132 -4.88 -9.28 42.26
CA LEU A 132 -4.58 -10.51 42.98
C LEU A 132 -3.71 -10.22 44.21
N GLU A 133 -2.69 -9.38 44.05
CA GLU A 133 -1.81 -8.93 45.13
C GLU A 133 -2.60 -8.20 46.22
N ALA A 134 -3.43 -7.22 45.84
CA ALA A 134 -4.27 -6.49 46.79
C ALA A 134 -5.19 -7.43 47.60
N ARG A 135 -5.79 -8.41 46.92
CA ARG A 135 -6.64 -9.42 47.57
C ARG A 135 -5.86 -10.30 48.53
N TYR A 136 -4.65 -10.72 48.15
CA TYR A 136 -3.81 -11.53 49.03
C TYR A 136 -3.33 -10.74 50.25
N LEU A 137 -2.99 -9.47 50.11
CA LEU A 137 -2.68 -8.60 51.26
C LEU A 137 -3.88 -8.44 52.20
N GLU A 138 -5.08 -8.22 51.67
CA GLU A 138 -6.31 -8.15 52.46
C GLU A 138 -6.57 -9.48 53.21
N THR A 139 -6.41 -10.61 52.51
CA THR A 139 -6.61 -11.95 53.08
C THR A 139 -5.59 -12.23 54.18
N PHE A 140 -4.32 -11.87 53.96
CA PHE A 140 -3.25 -12.02 54.94
C PHE A 140 -3.52 -11.19 56.20
N ASN A 141 -3.90 -9.92 56.06
CA ASN A 141 -4.25 -9.06 57.20
C ASN A 141 -5.47 -9.58 57.97
N ALA A 142 -6.48 -10.09 57.28
CA ALA A 142 -7.65 -10.69 57.92
C ALA A 142 -7.29 -11.96 58.68
N MET A 143 -6.41 -12.81 58.13
CA MET A 143 -5.92 -14.00 58.83
C MET A 143 -5.10 -13.65 60.08
N ASP A 144 -4.29 -12.59 60.04
CA ASP A 144 -3.52 -12.12 61.20
C ASP A 144 -4.43 -11.65 62.34
N LEU A 145 -5.48 -10.88 62.01
CA LEU A 145 -6.50 -10.46 62.99
C LEU A 145 -7.24 -11.65 63.61
N LEU A 146 -7.61 -12.62 62.78
CA LEU A 146 -8.32 -13.83 63.22
C LEU A 146 -7.43 -14.68 64.15
N VAL A 147 -6.14 -14.81 63.84
CA VAL A 147 -5.16 -15.48 64.73
C VAL A 147 -5.03 -14.75 66.06
N SER A 148 -4.98 -13.42 66.06
CA SER A 148 -4.97 -12.62 67.30
C SER A 148 -6.25 -12.82 68.13
N GLU A 149 -7.41 -12.90 67.47
CA GLU A 149 -8.69 -13.18 68.13
C GLU A 149 -8.72 -14.58 68.74
N TYR A 150 -8.26 -15.60 68.01
CA TYR A 150 -8.17 -16.97 68.54
C TYR A 150 -7.18 -17.10 69.70
N ASN A 151 -6.05 -16.39 69.67
CA ASN A 151 -5.12 -16.37 70.81
C ASN A 151 -5.76 -15.72 72.05
N SER A 152 -6.58 -14.68 71.86
CA SER A 152 -7.32 -14.01 72.94
C SER A 152 -8.40 -14.92 73.53
N ILE A 153 -9.17 -15.61 72.68
CA ILE A 153 -10.18 -16.60 73.10
C ILE A 153 -9.51 -17.78 73.81
N GLY A 154 -8.39 -18.28 73.29
CA GLY A 154 -7.63 -19.36 73.91
C GLY A 154 -7.19 -19.00 75.33
N SER A 155 -6.62 -17.79 75.49
CA SER A 155 -6.22 -17.29 76.81
C SER A 155 -7.41 -17.16 77.77
N TYR A 156 -8.54 -16.64 77.30
CA TYR A 156 -9.77 -16.55 78.09
C TYR A 156 -10.31 -17.93 78.49
N LEU A 157 -10.33 -18.91 77.58
CA LEU A 157 -10.76 -20.27 77.87
C LEU A 157 -9.83 -20.95 78.87
N THR A 158 -8.51 -20.74 78.78
CA THR A 158 -7.55 -21.23 79.78
C THR A 158 -7.82 -20.64 81.15
N GLU A 159 -8.04 -19.33 81.26
CA GLU A 159 -8.36 -18.67 82.53
C GLU A 159 -9.68 -19.19 83.13
N GLN A 160 -10.70 -19.40 82.31
CA GLN A 160 -11.97 -20.02 82.76
C GLN A 160 -11.80 -21.49 83.19
N LEU A 161 -10.91 -22.24 82.54
CA LEU A 161 -10.61 -23.62 82.93
C LEU A 161 -9.83 -23.70 84.24
N ASP A 162 -8.85 -22.81 84.45
CA ASP A 162 -8.08 -22.71 85.70
C ASP A 162 -8.95 -22.26 86.88
N LEU A 163 -9.96 -21.43 86.62
CA LEU A 163 -10.97 -21.04 87.60
C LEU A 163 -12.02 -22.12 87.84
N LEU A 164 -12.09 -23.16 86.99
CA LEU A 164 -12.94 -24.31 87.26
C LEU A 164 -12.27 -25.11 88.40
N PRO A 165 -12.90 -25.21 89.58
CA PRO A 165 -12.31 -25.94 90.68
C PRO A 165 -12.12 -27.38 90.23
N GLY A 166 -10.87 -27.83 90.21
CA GLY A 166 -10.56 -29.23 89.98
C GLY A 166 -11.45 -30.08 90.86
N VAL A 167 -12.02 -31.14 90.29
CA VAL A 167 -12.60 -32.27 91.01
C VAL A 167 -11.48 -32.92 91.83
N THR A 168 -11.05 -32.25 92.89
CA THR A 168 -10.52 -32.88 94.08
C THR A 168 -11.73 -33.32 94.89
N MET A 169 -12.38 -34.38 94.40
CA MET A 169 -12.90 -35.32 95.37
C MET A 169 -11.68 -35.90 96.10
N PHE A 170 -11.86 -36.09 97.41
CA PHE A 170 -11.04 -36.86 98.36
C PHE A 170 -10.05 -36.08 99.25
N ASN A 171 -10.44 -36.08 100.54
CA ASN A 171 -9.61 -36.16 101.74
C ASN A 171 -8.88 -34.88 102.17
N ASN A 172 -8.76 -34.54 103.46
CA ASN A 172 -9.24 -35.09 104.73
C ASN A 172 -9.01 -33.98 105.78
N ASP A 173 -9.77 -34.06 106.88
CA ASP A 173 -9.64 -33.32 108.14
C ASP A 173 -10.10 -31.84 108.19
#